data_AF-A0ABD6XYA7-F1
#
_entry.id   AF-A0ABD6XYA7-F1
#
_cell.length_a   1.000
_cell.length_b   1.000
_cell.length_c   1.000
_cell.angle_alpha   90.00
_cell.angle_beta   90.00
_cell.angle_gamma   90.00
#
_symmetry.space_group_name_H-M   'P 1'
#
loop_
_entity.id
_entity.type
_entity.pdbx_description
1 polymer ?
#
loop_
_entity_poly.entity_id
_entity_poly.type
_entity_poly.pdbx_seq_one_letter_code
_entity_poly.pdbx_strand_id
1 'polypeptide(L)' 'MATNLDQCHFSSEGAPSKTQRRYTIGYQPKRGDCSTPAIHLSGKWLREAGFDTGTIITVKIEQGCLVLVPEND' A
#
# COMPACT_ATOMS: atom_id res chain seq x y z
N MET A 1 -1.39 40.57 15.40
CA MET A 1 -2.48 40.36 14.44
C MET A 1 -2.33 38.95 13.87
N ALA A 2 -3.37 38.14 14.10
CA ALA A 2 -3.69 36.78 13.66
C ALA A 2 -2.67 35.96 12.84
N THR A 3 -2.07 34.98 13.52
CA THR A 3 -1.91 33.55 13.19
C THR A 3 -1.96 33.10 11.71
N ASN A 4 -0.81 32.63 11.22
CA ASN A 4 -0.72 31.63 10.15
C ASN A 4 -1.27 30.29 10.68
N LEU A 5 -2.43 29.87 10.16
CA LEU A 5 -2.97 28.51 10.24
C LEU A 5 -3.01 28.08 8.77
N ASP A 6 -2.17 27.17 8.29
CA ASP A 6 -2.47 25.74 8.34
C ASP A 6 -1.20 24.99 7.91
N GLN A 7 -0.36 24.63 8.87
CA GLN A 7 0.53 23.48 8.68
C GLN A 7 -0.35 22.26 8.89
N CYS A 8 -0.73 21.58 7.81
CA CYS A 8 -1.18 20.19 7.82
C CYS A 8 -0.01 19.31 8.29
N HIS A 9 0.28 19.41 9.59
CA HIS A 9 1.00 18.45 10.39
C HIS A 9 0.15 17.17 10.37
N PHE A 10 0.37 16.31 9.37
CA PHE A 10 0.01 14.90 9.49
C PHE A 10 1.01 14.27 10.46
N SER A 11 0.83 14.49 11.76
CA SER A 11 1.47 13.62 12.74
C SER A 11 0.77 12.29 12.72
N SER A 12 1.51 11.27 12.32
CA SER A 12 1.29 9.96 12.90
C SER A 12 2.56 9.62 13.67
N GLU A 13 2.56 10.10 14.92
CA GLU A 13 3.47 9.64 15.95
C GLU A 13 3.07 8.21 16.29
N GLY A 14 3.92 7.28 15.90
CA GLY A 14 3.81 5.86 16.13
C GLY A 14 5.00 5.26 15.41
N ALA A 15 5.97 4.73 16.18
CA ALA A 15 7.12 4.04 15.60
C ALA A 15 6.62 3.13 14.46
N PRO A 16 7.23 3.15 13.26
CA PRO A 16 6.77 2.30 12.17
C PRO A 16 6.82 0.87 12.70
N SER A 17 5.65 0.31 13.00
CA SER A 17 5.54 -1.13 13.16
C SER A 17 6.17 -1.69 11.90
N LYS A 18 7.05 -2.67 12.03
CA LYS A 18 7.87 -3.20 10.92
C LYS A 18 7.03 -3.78 9.75
N THR A 19 5.71 -3.61 9.80
CA THR A 19 4.67 -4.25 9.01
C THR A 19 3.86 -3.26 8.15
N GLN A 20 3.94 -1.93 8.36
CA GLN A 20 3.20 -0.95 7.55
C GLN A 20 4.09 -0.21 6.54
N ARG A 21 3.68 -0.18 5.27
CA ARG A 21 4.40 0.52 4.19
C ARG A 21 3.45 1.40 3.38
N ARG A 22 3.88 2.62 3.09
CA ARG A 22 3.10 3.58 2.29
C ARG A 22 3.39 3.35 0.81
N TYR A 23 2.35 3.12 0.03
CA TYR A 23 2.41 3.02 -1.42
C TYR A 23 1.50 4.09 -2.03
N THR A 24 1.98 4.71 -3.10
CA THR A 24 1.15 5.60 -3.92
C THR A 24 0.51 4.76 -5.02
N ILE A 25 -0.80 4.91 -5.19
CA ILE A 25 -1.50 4.33 -6.35
C ILE A 25 -0.99 5.05 -7.59
N GLY A 26 -0.31 4.31 -8.46
CA GLY A 26 0.16 4.81 -9.74
C GLY A 26 -0.76 4.35 -10.87
N TYR A 27 -0.36 4.69 -12.08
CA TYR A 27 -0.90 4.07 -13.28
C TYR A 27 0.06 2.98 -13.74
N GLN A 28 -0.45 1.85 -14.21
CA GLN A 28 0.38 0.89 -14.94
C GLN A 28 0.40 1.33 -16.41
N PRO A 29 1.51 1.85 -16.97
CA PRO A 29 1.55 2.27 -18.35
C PRO A 29 1.56 1.03 -19.26
N LYS A 30 0.39 0.50 -19.59
CA LYS A 30 0.23 -0.40 -20.74
C LYS A 30 0.02 0.46 -21.97
N ARG A 31 1.07 0.66 -22.77
CA ARG A 31 1.02 1.28 -24.12
C ARG A 31 0.12 2.53 -24.24
N GLY A 32 0.18 3.46 -23.28
CA GLY A 32 -0.55 4.73 -23.35
C GLY A 32 -1.90 4.78 -22.63
N ASP A 33 -2.39 3.65 -22.12
CA ASP A 33 -3.63 3.63 -21.32
C ASP A 33 -3.32 3.95 -19.85
N CYS A 34 -3.48 5.23 -19.49
CA CYS A 34 -3.37 5.73 -18.11
C CYS A 34 -4.72 5.71 -17.37
N SER A 35 -5.71 4.95 -17.85
CA SER A 35 -7.05 4.90 -17.26
C SER A 35 -7.16 3.95 -16.08
N THR A 36 -6.24 2.99 -15.95
CA THR A 36 -6.33 1.93 -14.94
C THR A 36 -5.41 2.21 -13.76
N PRO A 37 -5.93 2.38 -12.53
CA PRO A 37 -5.10 2.51 -11.33
C PRO A 37 -4.42 1.17 -11.01
N ALA A 38 -3.17 1.24 -10.56
CA ALA A 38 -2.37 0.07 -10.19
C ALA A 38 -1.57 0.34 -8.92
N ILE A 39 -1.42 -0.70 -8.11
CA ILE A 39 -0.59 -0.70 -6.90
C ILE A 39 0.51 -1.74 -7.10
N HIS A 40 1.75 -1.30 -7.06
CA HIS A 40 2.91 -2.18 -7.19
C HIS A 40 3.53 -2.41 -5.82
N LEU A 41 3.27 -3.59 -5.25
CA LEU A 41 3.95 -4.07 -4.05
C LEU A 41 5.21 -4.82 -4.48
N SER A 42 6.38 -4.30 -4.13
CA SER A 42 7.66 -4.95 -4.44
C SER A 42 8.65 -4.81 -3.30
N GLY A 43 9.56 -5.77 -3.19
CA GLY A 43 10.70 -5.75 -2.29
C GLY A 43 10.82 -6.99 -1.40
N LYS A 44 12.01 -7.16 -0.80
CA LYS A 44 12.37 -8.31 0.06
C LYS A 44 11.45 -8.47 1.28
N TRP A 45 10.81 -7.39 1.69
CA TRP A 45 9.87 -7.36 2.81
C TRP A 45 8.60 -8.19 2.57
N LEU A 46 8.20 -8.42 1.32
CA LEU A 46 7.09 -9.32 1.02
C LEU A 46 7.42 -10.73 1.52
N ARG A 47 8.66 -11.16 1.29
CA ARG A 47 9.18 -12.43 1.80
C ARG A 47 9.20 -12.47 3.33
N GLU A 48 9.66 -11.39 3.96
CA GLU A 48 9.65 -11.27 5.43
C GLU A 48 8.22 -11.28 6.01
N ALA A 49 7.23 -10.80 5.25
CA ALA A 49 5.82 -10.83 5.60
C ALA A 49 5.12 -12.16 5.26
N GLY A 50 5.86 -13.17 4.76
CA GLY A 50 5.31 -14.49 4.42
C GLY A 50 4.71 -14.61 3.01
N PHE A 51 4.90 -13.60 2.15
CA PHE A 51 4.54 -13.64 0.74
C PHE A 51 5.78 -13.98 -0.09
N ASP A 52 6.00 -15.29 -0.32
CA ASP A 52 7.10 -15.76 -1.18
C ASP A 52 6.69 -15.74 -2.67
N THR A 53 7.66 -15.99 -3.55
CA THR A 53 7.41 -15.95 -4.99
C THR A 53 6.63 -17.20 -5.40
N GLY A 54 5.47 -17.01 -6.04
CA GLY A 54 4.58 -18.11 -6.42
C GLY A 54 3.47 -18.40 -5.40
N THR A 55 3.42 -17.67 -4.28
CA THR A 55 2.26 -17.70 -3.38
C THR A 55 1.05 -17.07 -4.07
N ILE A 56 -0.06 -17.81 -4.14
CA ILE A 56 -1.35 -17.28 -4.59
C ILE A 56 -1.87 -16.35 -3.49
N ILE A 57 -2.31 -15.15 -3.85
CA ILE A 57 -2.85 -14.18 -2.91
C ILE A 57 -4.29 -13.86 -3.28
N THR A 58 -5.17 -13.89 -2.28
CA THR A 58 -6.54 -13.39 -2.41
C THR A 58 -6.57 -11.95 -1.93
N VAL A 59 -7.09 -11.05 -2.76
CA VAL A 59 -7.34 -9.66 -2.38
C VAL A 59 -8.81 -9.50 -2.01
N LYS A 60 -9.09 -9.22 -0.75
CA LYS A 60 -10.44 -8.93 -0.25
C LYS A 60 -10.63 -7.43 -0.11
N ILE A 61 -11.80 -6.94 -0.48
CA ILE A 61 -12.19 -5.54 -0.31
C ILE A 61 -13.20 -5.49 0.83
N GLU A 62 -12.78 -5.00 1.97
CA GLU A 62 -13.61 -4.90 3.17
C GLU A 62 -13.60 -3.45 3.65
N GLN A 63 -14.76 -2.77 3.61
CA GLN A 63 -14.95 -1.43 4.21
C GLN A 63 -13.95 -0.36 3.73
N GLY A 64 -13.54 -0.43 2.46
CA GLY A 64 -12.56 0.50 1.89
C GLY A 64 -11.09 0.11 2.13
N CYS A 65 -10.85 -1.04 2.75
CA CYS A 65 -9.53 -1.63 2.93
C CYS A 65 -9.31 -2.79 1.95
N LEU A 66 -8.14 -2.81 1.30
CA LEU A 66 -7.65 -3.95 0.53
C LEU A 66 -6.85 -4.85 1.46
N VAL A 67 -7.37 -6.04 1.73
CA VAL A 67 -6.70 -7.05 2.56
C VAL A 67 -6.12 -8.11 1.64
N LEU A 68 -4.79 -8.22 1.63
CA LEU A 68 -4.09 -9.28 0.92
C LEU A 68 -3.88 -10.46 1.86
N VAL A 69 -4.42 -11.63 1.51
CA VAL A 69 -4.29 -12.87 2.28
C VAL A 69 -3.61 -13.91 1.39
N PRO A 70 -2.49 -14.52 1.82
CA PRO A 70 -1.90 -15.63 1.08
C PRO A 70 -2.84 -16.84 1.18
N GLU A 71 -3.12 -17.45 0.04
CA GLU A 71 -3.79 -18.74 -0.06
C GLU A 71 -2.72 -19.79 0.23
N ASN A 72 -2.60 -20.18 1.50
CA ASN A 72 -1.86 -21.37 1.89
C ASN A 72 -2.82 -22.55 1.69
N ASP A 73 -2.43 -23.51 0.85
CA ASP A 73 -3.04 -24.84 0.78
C ASP A 73 -2.73 -25.63 2.06
#